data_AF-A0A1G3BC09-F1
#
_entry.id   AF-A0A1G3BC09-F1
#
_cell.length_a   1.000
_cell.length_b   1.000
_cell.length_c   1.000
_cell.angle_alpha   90.00
_cell.angle_beta   90.00
_cell.angle_gamma   90.00
#
_symmetry.space_group_name_H-M   'P 1'
#
loop_
_entity.id
_entity.type
_entity.pdbx_description
1 polymer ?
#
loop_
_entity_poly.entity_id
_entity_poly.type
_entity_poly.pdbx_seq_one_letter_code
_entity_poly.pdbx_strand_id
1 'polypeptide(L)'
;MHTLYKTIESSPFPVVSNLYLDSIKSFEYALNVALPNFKILEVLVAGKLEAIEPLSAALEDKDSNIRIMAIKFLTDIKDANVLTPLMITAIKNKDVTVAEIAVVALGNIRTPRAIEALIAVINDLSSNYAARRSAADTLGKMGEVKAIEPLLIAMKDKEEYVVVKDAIVEALSKIARSVEEPLRTKLVNDLIANLIDKDTSTKIRMVKILGMIGDKKAREPLIKLSESDPDSNVRVAVQESLEKIRRGMGSPISFVGWIKRKRIHHFGETSLADSAQKPVP
;
A
#
# COMPACT_ATOMS: atom_id res chain seq x y z
N MET A 1 25.92 -9.20 28.85
CA MET A 1 27.01 -9.02 27.87
C MET A 1 28.22 -9.90 28.19
N HIS A 2 28.94 -9.69 29.30
CA HIS A 2 30.15 -10.48 29.62
C HIS A 2 29.88 -11.99 29.80
N THR A 3 28.74 -12.36 30.38
CA THR A 3 28.33 -13.76 30.54
C THR A 3 27.94 -14.42 29.22
N LEU A 4 27.29 -13.67 28.31
CA LEU A 4 26.85 -14.19 27.01
C LEU A 4 28.05 -14.45 26.08
N TYR A 5 29.03 -13.54 26.09
CA TYR A 5 30.29 -13.70 25.35
C TYR A 5 31.08 -14.93 25.83
N LYS A 6 31.19 -15.15 27.14
CA LYS A 6 31.85 -16.35 27.70
C LYS A 6 31.15 -17.66 27.32
N THR A 7 29.83 -17.66 27.22
CA THR A 7 29.06 -18.86 26.83
C THR A 7 29.25 -19.19 25.34
N ILE A 8 29.39 -18.18 24.48
CA ILE A 8 29.63 -18.37 23.04
C ILE A 8 31.08 -18.80 22.77
N GLU A 9 32.05 -18.22 23.48
CA GLU A 9 33.48 -18.59 23.38
C GLU A 9 33.78 -20.00 23.91
N SER A 10 32.96 -20.53 24.82
CA SER A 10 33.12 -21.88 25.39
C SER A 10 32.36 -22.96 24.62
N SER A 11 31.73 -22.61 23.48
CA SER A 11 31.05 -23.57 22.62
C SER A 11 32.05 -24.53 21.93
N PRO A 12 31.85 -25.86 21.99
CA PRO A 12 32.78 -26.85 21.42
C PRO A 12 32.77 -26.91 19.88
N PHE A 13 32.06 -26.03 19.18
CA PHE A 13 31.91 -26.02 17.72
C PHE A 13 32.47 -24.73 17.09
N PRO A 14 33.74 -24.70 16.64
CA PRO A 14 34.44 -23.47 16.22
C PRO A 14 33.97 -22.87 14.88
N VAL A 15 33.13 -23.57 14.11
CA VAL A 15 32.54 -23.03 12.87
C VAL A 15 31.30 -22.16 13.16
N VAL A 16 30.71 -22.30 14.36
CA VAL A 16 29.50 -21.58 14.78
C VAL A 16 29.83 -20.18 15.29
N SER A 17 31.02 -19.96 15.86
CA SER A 17 31.43 -18.66 16.44
C SER A 17 31.54 -17.54 15.39
N ASN A 18 32.02 -17.83 14.19
CA ASN A 18 32.19 -16.83 13.13
C ASN A 18 30.87 -16.43 12.44
N LEU A 19 29.89 -17.33 12.33
CA LEU A 19 28.56 -17.01 11.82
C LEU A 19 27.72 -16.19 12.82
N TYR A 20 27.97 -16.37 14.12
CA TYR A 20 27.37 -15.56 15.19
C TYR A 20 27.98 -14.15 15.30
N LEU A 21 29.24 -13.94 14.88
CA LEU A 21 29.89 -12.62 14.96
C LEU A 21 29.35 -11.60 13.96
N ASP A 22 28.92 -12.04 12.77
CA ASP A 22 28.23 -11.15 11.83
C ASP A 22 26.78 -10.86 12.25
N SER A 23 26.11 -11.82 12.92
CA SER A 23 24.80 -11.57 13.54
C SER A 23 24.89 -10.64 14.75
N ILE A 24 26.05 -10.56 15.42
CA ILE A 24 26.31 -9.64 16.56
C ILE A 24 26.22 -8.15 16.16
N LYS A 25 26.54 -7.75 14.92
CA LYS A 25 26.31 -6.35 14.47
C LYS A 25 24.82 -6.03 14.28
N SER A 26 24.04 -7.01 13.85
CA SER A 26 22.57 -6.94 13.86
C SER A 26 22.03 -6.96 15.30
N PHE A 27 22.74 -7.64 16.20
CA PHE A 27 22.45 -7.76 17.64
C PHE A 27 22.69 -6.45 18.41
N GLU A 28 23.70 -5.64 18.05
CA GLU A 28 23.90 -4.30 18.63
C GLU A 28 22.78 -3.32 18.25
N TYR A 29 22.28 -3.40 17.01
CA TYR A 29 21.11 -2.64 16.58
C TYR A 29 19.83 -3.10 17.29
N ALA A 30 19.67 -4.42 17.46
CA ALA A 30 18.57 -5.00 18.22
C ALA A 30 18.62 -4.64 19.71
N LEU A 31 19.80 -4.64 20.34
CA LEU A 31 19.99 -4.25 21.75
C LEU A 31 19.67 -2.76 22.00
N ASN A 32 20.01 -1.87 21.07
CA ASN A 32 19.73 -0.43 21.20
C ASN A 32 18.25 -0.08 20.99
N VAL A 33 17.47 -0.95 20.34
CA VAL A 33 16.01 -0.77 20.13
C VAL A 33 15.19 -1.60 21.13
N ALA A 34 15.74 -2.70 21.68
CA ALA A 34 15.02 -3.69 22.48
C ALA A 34 15.56 -3.83 23.91
N LEU A 35 15.17 -2.92 24.79
CA LEU A 35 14.95 -3.26 26.20
C LEU A 35 13.53 -2.81 26.52
N PRO A 36 12.54 -3.74 26.42
CA PRO A 36 12.17 -4.46 27.65
C PRO A 36 11.66 -5.91 27.53
N ASN A 37 11.71 -6.61 26.38
CA ASN A 37 11.10 -7.95 26.28
C ASN A 37 12.09 -9.09 26.01
N PHE A 38 12.37 -9.87 27.05
CA PHE A 38 13.22 -11.07 27.04
C PHE A 38 12.84 -12.11 25.96
N LYS A 39 11.56 -12.22 25.57
CA LYS A 39 11.10 -13.12 24.49
C LYS A 39 11.73 -12.83 23.13
N ILE A 40 11.97 -11.55 22.80
CA ILE A 40 12.58 -11.17 21.52
C ILE A 40 14.09 -11.48 21.53
N LEU A 41 14.73 -11.43 22.70
CA LEU A 41 16.14 -11.81 22.84
C LEU A 41 16.33 -13.33 22.66
N GLU A 42 15.42 -14.17 23.16
CA GLU A 42 15.45 -15.62 22.90
C GLU A 42 15.33 -15.94 21.40
N VAL A 43 14.45 -15.23 20.69
CA VAL A 43 14.29 -15.32 19.23
C VAL A 43 15.57 -14.95 18.48
N LEU A 44 16.28 -13.91 18.91
CA LEU A 44 17.51 -13.42 18.27
C LEU A 44 18.72 -14.34 18.47
N VAL A 45 18.69 -15.16 19.52
CA VAL A 45 19.74 -16.15 19.82
C VAL A 45 19.52 -17.46 19.05
N ALA A 46 18.27 -17.77 18.71
CA ALA A 46 17.89 -18.92 17.90
C ALA A 46 18.35 -18.76 16.44
N GLY A 47 18.78 -19.85 15.79
CA GLY A 47 19.09 -19.82 14.37
C GLY A 47 17.88 -19.39 13.53
N LYS A 48 18.11 -18.91 12.30
CA LYS A 48 17.06 -18.32 11.42
C LYS A 48 15.78 -19.16 11.26
N LEU A 49 15.89 -20.50 11.32
CA LEU A 49 14.76 -21.43 11.26
C LEU A 49 14.14 -21.73 12.63
N GLU A 50 14.96 -21.81 13.68
CA GLU A 50 14.52 -22.06 15.07
C GLU A 50 13.70 -20.87 15.62
N ALA A 51 13.90 -19.68 15.07
CA ALA A 51 13.17 -18.47 15.41
C ALA A 51 11.70 -18.47 14.94
N ILE A 52 11.29 -19.35 14.02
CA ILE A 52 9.96 -19.30 13.38
C ILE A 52 8.83 -19.49 14.41
N GLU A 53 8.90 -20.52 15.25
CA GLU A 53 7.84 -20.82 16.23
C GLU A 53 7.71 -19.70 17.29
N PRO A 54 8.79 -19.25 17.94
CA PRO A 54 8.72 -18.10 18.87
C PRO A 54 8.20 -16.82 18.21
N LEU A 55 8.63 -16.51 16.98
CA LEU A 55 8.16 -15.34 16.25
C LEU A 55 6.68 -15.46 15.86
N SER A 56 6.23 -16.66 15.48
CA SER A 56 4.83 -16.91 15.17
C SER A 56 3.95 -16.69 16.39
N ALA A 57 4.39 -17.14 17.57
CA ALA A 57 3.68 -16.87 18.83
C ALA A 57 3.68 -15.37 19.17
N ALA A 58 4.75 -14.64 18.86
CA ALA A 58 4.85 -13.20 19.10
C ALA A 58 3.91 -12.35 18.23
N LEU A 59 3.34 -12.90 17.14
CA LEU A 59 2.29 -12.23 16.35
C LEU A 59 0.98 -12.03 17.13
N GLU A 60 0.76 -12.80 18.20
CA GLU A 60 -0.42 -12.72 19.05
C GLU A 60 -0.13 -12.03 20.41
N ASP A 61 1.05 -11.42 20.57
CA ASP A 61 1.38 -10.74 21.80
C ASP A 61 0.44 -9.55 22.06
N LYS A 62 0.17 -9.23 23.33
CA LYS A 62 -0.67 -8.10 23.73
C LYS A 62 -0.07 -6.75 23.30
N ASP A 63 1.26 -6.64 23.26
CA ASP A 63 1.98 -5.43 22.86
C ASP A 63 2.13 -5.37 21.33
N SER A 64 1.60 -4.31 20.73
CA SER A 64 1.70 -4.08 19.29
C SER A 64 3.13 -3.94 18.80
N ASN A 65 4.04 -3.43 19.62
CA ASN A 65 5.45 -3.32 19.24
C ASN A 65 6.09 -4.70 19.08
N ILE A 66 5.73 -5.65 19.93
CA ILE A 66 6.20 -7.04 19.82
C ILE A 66 5.65 -7.67 18.54
N ARG A 67 4.36 -7.49 18.24
CA ARG A 67 3.76 -7.98 16.99
C ARG A 67 4.45 -7.40 15.75
N ILE A 68 4.73 -6.09 15.75
CA ILE A 68 5.44 -5.39 14.67
C ILE A 68 6.85 -5.94 14.49
N MET A 69 7.60 -6.09 15.59
CA MET A 69 8.95 -6.67 15.54
C MET A 69 8.92 -8.11 15.03
N ALA A 70 7.94 -8.91 15.46
CA ALA A 70 7.77 -10.28 14.99
C ALA A 70 7.59 -10.34 13.47
N ILE A 71 6.71 -9.50 12.89
CA ILE A 71 6.54 -9.43 11.43
C ILE A 71 7.84 -9.05 10.72
N LYS A 72 8.59 -8.05 11.24
CA LYS A 72 9.84 -7.61 10.64
C LYS A 72 10.89 -8.74 10.61
N PHE A 73 11.12 -9.39 11.75
CA PHE A 73 12.08 -10.50 11.84
C PHE A 73 11.64 -11.72 11.01
N LEU A 74 10.35 -12.05 11.01
CA LEU A 74 9.81 -13.08 10.12
C LEU A 74 10.12 -12.74 8.66
N THR A 75 9.90 -11.50 8.22
CA THR A 75 10.17 -11.09 6.83
C THR A 75 11.66 -11.29 6.44
N ASP A 76 12.59 -11.13 7.38
CA ASP A 76 14.02 -11.41 7.16
C ASP A 76 14.35 -12.90 6.95
N ILE A 77 13.44 -13.79 7.35
CA ILE A 77 13.55 -15.24 7.11
C ILE A 77 13.59 -15.54 5.60
N LYS A 78 12.90 -14.71 4.79
CA LYS A 78 12.84 -14.82 3.32
C LYS A 78 12.36 -16.17 2.79
N ASP A 79 11.62 -16.94 3.60
CA ASP A 79 10.94 -18.17 3.17
C ASP A 79 9.45 -17.88 2.93
N ALA A 80 9.05 -17.78 1.67
CA ALA A 80 7.68 -17.46 1.30
C ALA A 80 6.66 -18.50 1.79
N ASN A 81 7.02 -19.78 1.91
CA ASN A 81 6.08 -20.83 2.32
C ASN A 81 5.72 -20.72 3.79
N VAL A 82 6.68 -20.31 4.62
CA VAL A 82 6.48 -20.03 6.04
C VAL A 82 5.77 -18.69 6.23
N LEU A 83 6.21 -17.65 5.51
CA LEU A 83 5.76 -16.29 5.76
C LEU A 83 4.33 -16.02 5.27
N THR A 84 3.95 -16.57 4.12
CA THR A 84 2.62 -16.33 3.55
C THR A 84 1.48 -16.64 4.53
N PRO A 85 1.38 -17.84 5.15
CA PRO A 85 0.31 -18.12 6.10
C PRO A 85 0.36 -17.23 7.35
N LEU A 86 1.55 -16.92 7.87
CA LEU A 86 1.71 -16.05 9.04
C LEU A 86 1.23 -14.63 8.76
N MET A 87 1.56 -14.08 7.59
CA MET A 87 1.11 -12.74 7.20
C MET A 87 -0.40 -12.71 6.95
N ILE A 88 -0.99 -13.76 6.37
CA ILE A 88 -2.45 -13.87 6.21
C ILE A 88 -3.16 -13.79 7.57
N THR A 89 -2.62 -14.44 8.60
CA THR A 89 -3.15 -14.35 9.97
C THR A 89 -2.97 -12.93 10.53
N ALA A 90 -1.77 -12.35 10.40
CA ALA A 90 -1.44 -11.04 10.95
C ALA A 90 -2.27 -9.89 10.35
N ILE A 91 -2.75 -10.01 9.11
CA ILE A 91 -3.64 -9.01 8.48
C ILE A 91 -4.98 -8.90 9.22
N LYS A 92 -5.45 -9.97 9.87
CA LYS A 92 -6.70 -9.98 10.62
C LYS A 92 -6.57 -9.36 12.01
N ASN A 93 -5.37 -8.88 12.38
CA ASN A 93 -5.15 -8.23 13.66
C ASN A 93 -5.94 -6.92 13.75
N LYS A 94 -6.46 -6.62 14.95
CA LYS A 94 -7.21 -5.37 15.20
C LYS A 94 -6.34 -4.13 15.10
N ASP A 95 -5.04 -4.27 15.34
CA ASP A 95 -4.08 -3.18 15.21
C ASP A 95 -3.82 -2.85 13.74
N VAL A 96 -4.18 -1.63 13.36
CA VAL A 96 -4.01 -1.07 12.02
C VAL A 96 -2.57 -1.23 11.52
N THR A 97 -1.59 -0.93 12.38
CA THR A 97 -0.16 -0.92 12.00
C THR A 97 0.33 -2.33 11.71
N VAL A 98 -0.09 -3.30 12.53
CA VAL A 98 0.25 -4.72 12.35
C VAL A 98 -0.33 -5.23 11.03
N ALA A 99 -1.61 -4.92 10.77
CA ALA A 99 -2.27 -5.32 9.53
C ALA A 99 -1.62 -4.68 8.29
N GLU A 100 -1.31 -3.38 8.33
CA GLU A 100 -0.65 -2.67 7.22
C GLU A 100 0.74 -3.26 6.90
N ILE A 101 1.55 -3.57 7.91
CA ILE A 101 2.88 -4.16 7.71
C ILE A 101 2.77 -5.57 7.13
N ALA A 102 1.81 -6.37 7.61
CA ALA A 102 1.58 -7.72 7.09
C ALA A 102 1.14 -7.71 5.61
N VAL A 103 0.30 -6.74 5.21
CA VAL A 103 -0.07 -6.51 3.80
C VAL A 103 1.16 -6.18 2.96
N VAL A 104 2.02 -5.25 3.42
CA VAL A 104 3.24 -4.89 2.70
C VAL A 104 4.20 -6.09 2.60
N ALA A 105 4.29 -6.91 3.65
CA ALA A 105 5.10 -8.13 3.63
C ALA A 105 4.60 -9.13 2.58
N LEU A 106 3.28 -9.38 2.47
CA LEU A 106 2.72 -10.18 1.37
C LEU A 106 3.07 -9.60 -0.01
N GLY A 107 3.00 -8.27 -0.13
CA GLY A 107 3.39 -7.54 -1.34
C GLY A 107 4.87 -7.71 -1.72
N ASN A 108 5.75 -7.91 -0.74
CA ASN A 108 7.17 -8.21 -0.99
C ASN A 108 7.41 -9.69 -1.30
N ILE A 109 6.60 -10.59 -0.75
CA ILE A 109 6.67 -12.04 -0.99
C ILE A 109 6.28 -12.38 -2.44
N ARG A 110 5.23 -11.75 -2.99
CA ARG A 110 4.81 -11.84 -4.41
C ARG A 110 4.56 -13.25 -4.96
N THR A 111 4.36 -14.25 -4.11
CA THR A 111 3.91 -15.58 -4.56
C THR A 111 2.46 -15.53 -5.02
N PRO A 112 1.99 -16.48 -5.86
CA PRO A 112 0.58 -16.54 -6.25
C PRO A 112 -0.37 -16.56 -5.05
N ARG A 113 -0.03 -17.31 -3.99
CA ARG A 113 -0.79 -17.37 -2.74
C ARG A 113 -0.82 -16.03 -2.01
N ALA A 114 0.29 -15.27 -2.00
CA ALA A 114 0.33 -13.93 -1.40
C ALA A 114 -0.53 -12.93 -2.19
N ILE A 115 -0.53 -13.01 -3.52
CA ILE A 115 -1.37 -12.18 -4.40
C ILE A 115 -2.85 -12.49 -4.16
N GLU A 116 -3.24 -13.77 -4.12
CA GLU A 116 -4.61 -14.18 -3.82
C GLU A 116 -5.08 -13.69 -2.45
N ALA A 117 -4.20 -13.74 -1.44
CA ALA A 117 -4.48 -13.18 -0.12
C ALA A 117 -4.71 -11.66 -0.15
N LEU A 118 -3.88 -10.90 -0.87
CA LEU A 118 -4.07 -9.45 -1.03
C LEU A 118 -5.40 -9.13 -1.74
N ILE A 119 -5.76 -9.90 -2.76
CA ILE A 119 -7.05 -9.77 -3.46
C ILE A 119 -8.22 -10.08 -2.52
N ALA A 120 -8.10 -11.12 -1.67
CA ALA A 120 -9.12 -11.45 -0.69
C ALA A 120 -9.34 -10.31 0.32
N VAL A 121 -8.27 -9.64 0.76
CA VAL A 121 -8.35 -8.51 1.69
C VAL A 121 -9.16 -7.35 1.10
N ILE A 122 -9.00 -7.05 -0.19
CA ILE A 122 -9.77 -5.97 -0.85
C ILE A 122 -11.29 -6.19 -0.74
N ASN A 123 -11.74 -7.43 -0.83
CA ASN A 123 -13.17 -7.75 -0.83
C ASN A 123 -13.73 -8.07 0.56
N ASP A 124 -12.87 -8.14 1.58
CA ASP A 124 -13.28 -8.42 2.95
C ASP A 124 -13.69 -7.12 3.67
N LEU A 125 -14.97 -6.76 3.55
CA LEU A 125 -15.53 -5.58 4.22
C LEU A 125 -15.49 -5.70 5.76
N SER A 126 -15.37 -6.91 6.31
CA SER A 126 -15.17 -7.11 7.75
C SER A 126 -13.74 -6.80 8.21
N SER A 127 -12.79 -6.77 7.26
CA SER A 127 -11.42 -6.34 7.50
C SER A 127 -11.35 -4.86 7.86
N ASN A 128 -10.25 -4.44 8.46
CA ASN A 128 -10.00 -3.03 8.72
C ASN A 128 -9.76 -2.28 7.40
N TYR A 129 -10.40 -1.11 7.23
CA TYR A 129 -10.25 -0.27 6.05
C TYR A 129 -8.78 0.05 5.71
N ALA A 130 -7.91 0.17 6.73
CA ALA A 130 -6.50 0.43 6.54
C ALA A 130 -5.78 -0.74 5.84
N ALA A 131 -6.13 -1.98 6.17
CA ALA A 131 -5.61 -3.17 5.50
C ALA A 131 -6.06 -3.22 4.04
N ARG A 132 -7.34 -2.92 3.76
CA ARG A 132 -7.88 -2.86 2.40
C ARG A 132 -7.23 -1.77 1.55
N ARG A 133 -7.06 -0.57 2.12
CA ARG A 133 -6.34 0.54 1.51
C ARG A 133 -4.91 0.13 1.15
N SER A 134 -4.19 -0.45 2.12
CA SER A 134 -2.82 -0.92 1.93
C SER A 134 -2.74 -2.03 0.88
N ALA A 135 -3.73 -2.92 0.82
CA ALA A 135 -3.78 -4.01 -0.16
C ALA A 135 -3.96 -3.48 -1.58
N ALA A 136 -4.88 -2.53 -1.77
CA ALA A 136 -5.05 -1.82 -3.04
C ALA A 136 -3.75 -1.10 -3.47
N ASP A 137 -3.15 -0.32 -2.57
CA ASP A 137 -1.88 0.37 -2.83
C ASP A 137 -0.75 -0.59 -3.22
N THR A 138 -0.67 -1.73 -2.53
CA THR A 138 0.34 -2.77 -2.74
C THR A 138 0.17 -3.43 -4.10
N LEU A 139 -1.04 -3.88 -4.44
CA LEU A 139 -1.35 -4.48 -5.74
C LEU A 139 -1.14 -3.49 -6.89
N GLY A 140 -1.46 -2.21 -6.66
CA GLY A 140 -1.18 -1.12 -7.59
C GLY A 140 0.31 -0.92 -7.86
N LYS A 141 1.15 -0.92 -6.81
CA LYS A 141 2.62 -0.81 -6.94
C LYS A 141 3.23 -2.04 -7.64
N MET A 142 2.64 -3.21 -7.42
CA MET A 142 3.08 -4.46 -8.06
C MET A 142 2.73 -4.52 -9.55
N GLY A 143 1.76 -3.71 -10.01
CA GLY A 143 1.20 -3.83 -11.36
C GLY A 143 0.39 -5.10 -11.54
N GLU A 144 -0.26 -5.60 -10.47
CA GLU A 144 -0.90 -6.92 -10.48
C GLU A 144 -2.19 -6.93 -11.31
N VAL A 145 -2.12 -7.51 -12.50
CA VAL A 145 -3.22 -7.59 -13.46
C VAL A 145 -4.43 -8.34 -12.89
N LYS A 146 -4.20 -9.41 -12.12
CA LYS A 146 -5.31 -10.19 -11.54
C LYS A 146 -6.14 -9.37 -10.54
N ALA A 147 -5.62 -8.25 -10.05
CA ALA A 147 -6.34 -7.36 -9.15
C ALA A 147 -7.30 -6.40 -9.86
N ILE A 148 -7.26 -6.26 -11.19
CA ILE A 148 -8.09 -5.29 -11.92
C ILE A 148 -9.59 -5.49 -11.63
N GLU A 149 -10.12 -6.69 -11.84
CA GLU A 149 -11.53 -6.98 -11.62
C GLU A 149 -11.95 -6.86 -10.14
N PRO A 150 -11.22 -7.46 -9.16
CA PRO A 150 -11.48 -7.24 -7.74
C PRO A 150 -11.50 -5.76 -7.33
N LEU A 151 -10.53 -4.98 -7.81
CA LEU A 151 -10.46 -3.53 -7.54
C LEU A 151 -11.68 -2.80 -8.13
N LEU A 152 -12.08 -3.12 -9.37
CA LEU A 152 -13.27 -2.52 -10.00
C LEU A 152 -14.57 -2.87 -9.25
N ILE A 153 -14.67 -4.06 -8.67
CA ILE A 153 -15.82 -4.46 -7.84
C ILE A 153 -15.82 -3.66 -6.54
N ALA A 154 -14.73 -3.65 -5.78
CA ALA A 154 -14.63 -2.94 -4.50
C ALA A 154 -14.83 -1.43 -4.65
N MET A 155 -14.41 -0.83 -5.77
CA MET A 155 -14.64 0.59 -6.05
C MET A 155 -16.14 0.96 -6.11
N LYS A 156 -16.98 0.03 -6.59
CA LYS A 156 -18.42 0.22 -6.78
C LYS A 156 -19.22 -0.04 -5.50
N ASP A 157 -18.62 -0.63 -4.49
CA ASP A 157 -19.28 -0.90 -3.22
C ASP A 157 -19.65 0.42 -2.54
N LYS A 158 -20.91 0.58 -2.12
CA LYS A 158 -21.38 1.84 -1.53
C LYS A 158 -20.87 2.06 -0.11
N GLU A 159 -20.74 0.99 0.66
CA GLU A 159 -20.32 1.00 2.07
C GLU A 159 -18.80 1.12 2.21
N GLU A 160 -18.06 0.90 1.12
CA GLU A 160 -16.62 1.03 1.14
C GLU A 160 -16.14 2.49 1.42
N TYR A 161 -15.10 2.60 2.24
CA TYR A 161 -14.54 3.86 2.70
C TYR A 161 -13.96 4.66 1.53
N VAL A 162 -14.19 5.99 1.54
CA VAL A 162 -13.68 6.89 0.50
C VAL A 162 -12.16 6.77 0.32
N VAL A 163 -11.42 6.63 1.43
CA VAL A 163 -9.95 6.47 1.41
C VAL A 163 -9.50 5.16 0.74
N VAL A 164 -10.29 4.09 0.85
CA VAL A 164 -10.00 2.81 0.18
C VAL A 164 -10.31 2.95 -1.31
N LYS A 165 -11.44 3.56 -1.67
CA LYS A 165 -11.80 3.84 -3.07
C LYS A 165 -10.77 4.71 -3.77
N ASP A 166 -10.20 5.69 -3.09
CA ASP A 166 -9.14 6.54 -3.66
C ASP A 166 -7.83 5.75 -3.88
N ALA A 167 -7.47 4.84 -2.96
CA ALA A 167 -6.36 3.92 -3.16
C ALA A 167 -6.61 2.95 -4.33
N ILE A 168 -7.86 2.48 -4.49
CA ILE A 168 -8.27 1.66 -5.64
C ILE A 168 -8.11 2.41 -6.96
N VAL A 169 -8.55 3.68 -7.02
CA VAL A 169 -8.38 4.54 -8.21
C VAL A 169 -6.89 4.68 -8.57
N GLU A 170 -6.04 4.92 -7.59
CA GLU A 170 -4.59 5.02 -7.78
C GLU A 170 -3.99 3.68 -8.24
N ALA A 171 -4.44 2.56 -7.65
CA ALA A 171 -3.98 1.22 -7.98
C ALA A 171 -4.32 0.84 -9.42
N LEU A 172 -5.59 0.99 -9.81
CA LEU A 172 -6.05 0.73 -11.18
C LEU A 172 -5.31 1.61 -12.19
N SER A 173 -5.09 2.88 -11.85
CA SER A 173 -4.33 3.80 -12.71
C SER A 173 -2.86 3.41 -12.84
N LYS A 174 -2.22 2.88 -11.79
CA LYS A 174 -0.85 2.35 -11.84
C LYS A 174 -0.77 1.08 -12.69
N ILE A 175 -1.66 0.13 -12.44
CA ILE A 175 -1.72 -1.14 -13.19
C ILE A 175 -1.94 -0.85 -14.68
N ALA A 176 -2.92 -0.02 -15.01
CA ALA A 176 -3.22 0.35 -16.40
C ALA A 176 -2.04 0.99 -17.14
N ARG A 177 -1.17 1.72 -16.44
CA ARG A 177 0.03 2.35 -17.02
C ARG A 177 1.22 1.39 -17.12
N SER A 178 1.22 0.29 -16.37
CA SER A 178 2.29 -0.72 -16.40
C SER A 178 1.98 -1.90 -17.32
N VAL A 179 0.72 -2.09 -17.73
CA VAL A 179 0.32 -3.18 -18.62
C VAL A 179 0.48 -2.79 -20.09
N GLU A 180 0.91 -3.76 -20.89
CA GLU A 180 1.03 -3.64 -22.34
C GLU A 180 -0.34 -3.79 -23.05
N GLU A 181 -0.38 -3.42 -24.32
CA GLU A 181 -1.53 -3.70 -25.19
C GLU A 181 -1.68 -5.21 -25.44
N PRO A 182 -2.91 -5.73 -25.65
CA PRO A 182 -4.21 -5.03 -25.76
C PRO A 182 -4.91 -4.82 -24.40
N LEU A 183 -4.31 -5.24 -23.29
CA LEU A 183 -4.96 -5.24 -21.99
C LEU A 183 -5.25 -3.82 -21.50
N ARG A 184 -4.33 -2.88 -21.73
CA ARG A 184 -4.55 -1.45 -21.44
C ARG A 184 -5.78 -0.91 -22.16
N THR A 185 -5.87 -1.13 -23.48
CA THR A 185 -7.03 -0.71 -24.28
C THR A 185 -8.32 -1.33 -23.77
N LYS A 186 -8.30 -2.63 -23.42
CA LYS A 186 -9.48 -3.31 -22.87
C LYS A 186 -9.97 -2.60 -21.60
N LEU A 187 -9.08 -2.35 -20.64
CA LEU A 187 -9.44 -1.66 -19.40
C LEU A 187 -10.00 -0.25 -19.64
N VAL A 188 -9.40 0.52 -20.55
CA VAL A 188 -9.90 1.85 -20.92
C VAL A 188 -11.32 1.77 -21.52
N ASN A 189 -11.55 0.82 -22.43
CA ASN A 189 -12.87 0.61 -23.03
C ASN A 189 -13.91 0.16 -22.00
N ASP A 190 -13.54 -0.77 -21.10
CA ASP A 190 -14.41 -1.26 -20.04
C ASP A 190 -14.80 -0.11 -19.09
N LEU A 191 -13.84 0.75 -18.72
CA LEU A 191 -14.12 1.95 -17.92
C LEU A 191 -15.09 2.90 -18.64
N ILE A 192 -14.87 3.17 -19.93
CA ILE A 192 -15.73 4.05 -20.75
C ILE A 192 -17.15 3.48 -20.83
N ALA A 193 -17.29 2.19 -21.14
CA ALA A 193 -18.58 1.53 -21.29
C ALA A 193 -19.38 1.53 -19.97
N ASN A 194 -18.69 1.50 -18.83
CA ASN A 194 -19.31 1.50 -17.50
C ASN A 194 -19.57 2.89 -16.90
N LEU A 195 -19.35 3.99 -17.64
CA LEU A 195 -19.70 5.35 -17.19
C LEU A 195 -21.21 5.62 -17.20
N ILE A 196 -21.95 4.89 -18.05
CA ILE A 196 -23.39 5.05 -18.24
C ILE A 196 -24.15 4.38 -17.08
N ASP A 197 -25.22 5.00 -16.59
CA ASP A 197 -26.13 4.47 -15.58
C ASP A 197 -25.51 4.10 -14.21
N LYS A 198 -24.41 4.76 -13.83
CA LYS A 198 -23.83 4.68 -12.48
C LYS A 198 -24.19 5.86 -11.60
N ASP A 199 -24.02 5.70 -10.29
CA ASP A 199 -24.12 6.83 -9.37
C ASP A 199 -22.98 7.83 -9.62
N THR A 200 -23.21 9.10 -9.28
CA THR A 200 -22.25 10.20 -9.41
C THR A 200 -20.86 9.86 -8.88
N SER A 201 -20.80 9.20 -7.71
CA SER A 201 -19.54 8.89 -7.04
C SER A 201 -18.71 7.90 -7.84
N THR A 202 -19.33 6.83 -8.34
CA THR A 202 -18.67 5.83 -9.18
C THR A 202 -18.21 6.44 -10.51
N LYS A 203 -19.05 7.27 -11.17
CA LYS A 203 -18.67 7.97 -12.41
C LYS A 203 -17.43 8.83 -12.22
N ILE A 204 -17.40 9.67 -11.18
CA ILE A 204 -16.27 10.56 -10.88
C ILE A 204 -14.97 9.74 -10.73
N ARG A 205 -15.03 8.57 -10.08
CA ARG A 205 -13.85 7.72 -9.91
C ARG A 205 -13.37 7.10 -11.22
N MET A 206 -14.28 6.58 -12.05
CA MET A 206 -13.93 6.07 -13.37
C MET A 206 -13.33 7.15 -14.27
N VAL A 207 -13.91 8.35 -14.27
CA VAL A 207 -13.37 9.53 -14.96
C VAL A 207 -11.97 9.86 -14.47
N LYS A 208 -11.74 9.89 -13.14
CA LYS A 208 -10.41 10.11 -12.57
C LYS A 208 -9.40 9.06 -13.01
N ILE A 209 -9.77 7.78 -13.03
CA ILE A 209 -8.92 6.69 -13.53
C ILE A 209 -8.54 6.95 -14.99
N LEU A 210 -9.52 7.20 -15.87
CA LEU A 210 -9.26 7.49 -17.28
C LEU A 210 -8.30 8.69 -17.47
N GLY A 211 -8.50 9.76 -16.70
CA GLY A 211 -7.60 10.92 -16.70
C GLY A 211 -6.18 10.59 -16.24
N MET A 212 -6.03 9.71 -15.24
CA MET A 212 -4.73 9.28 -14.72
C MET A 212 -4.01 8.28 -15.61
N ILE A 213 -4.75 7.42 -16.32
CA ILE A 213 -4.20 6.55 -17.38
C ILE A 213 -3.66 7.42 -18.53
N GLY A 214 -4.34 8.51 -18.86
CA GLY A 214 -3.90 9.45 -19.89
C GLY A 214 -4.07 8.92 -21.31
N ASP A 215 -4.88 7.87 -21.52
CA ASP A 215 -5.13 7.32 -22.85
C ASP A 215 -6.03 8.27 -23.67
N LYS A 216 -5.57 8.64 -24.87
CA LYS A 216 -6.28 9.56 -25.75
C LYS A 216 -7.63 9.01 -26.22
N LYS A 217 -7.84 7.69 -26.20
CA LYS A 217 -9.12 7.05 -26.52
C LYS A 217 -10.25 7.49 -25.61
N ALA A 218 -9.94 7.89 -24.37
CA ALA A 218 -10.92 8.39 -23.44
C ALA A 218 -11.42 9.81 -23.76
N ARG A 219 -10.74 10.58 -24.63
CA ARG A 219 -11.07 12.00 -24.86
C ARG A 219 -12.49 12.22 -25.39
N GLU A 220 -12.84 11.60 -26.52
CA GLU A 220 -14.15 11.80 -27.14
C GLU A 220 -15.31 11.32 -26.25
N PRO A 221 -15.24 10.14 -25.61
CA PRO A 221 -16.26 9.72 -24.64
C PRO A 221 -16.40 10.67 -23.44
N LEU A 222 -15.28 11.20 -22.93
CA LEU A 222 -15.29 12.16 -21.83
C LEU A 222 -15.90 13.50 -22.26
N ILE A 223 -15.62 14.01 -23.46
CA ILE A 223 -16.26 15.24 -23.98
C ILE A 223 -17.78 15.08 -24.01
N LYS A 224 -18.27 13.97 -24.59
CA LYS A 224 -19.71 13.67 -24.61
C LYS A 224 -20.31 13.63 -23.20
N LEU A 225 -19.63 12.97 -22.26
CA LEU A 225 -20.07 12.93 -20.87
C LEU A 225 -20.11 14.33 -20.22
N SER A 226 -19.15 15.20 -20.54
CA SER A 226 -19.15 16.59 -20.05
C SER A 226 -20.36 17.40 -20.53
N GLU A 227 -20.89 17.08 -21.71
CA GLU A 227 -22.02 17.80 -22.32
C GLU A 227 -23.36 17.24 -21.85
N SER A 228 -23.44 15.93 -21.61
CA SER A 228 -24.70 15.23 -21.32
C SER A 228 -24.96 14.95 -19.84
N ASP A 229 -23.94 14.86 -18.98
CA ASP A 229 -24.16 14.44 -17.58
C ASP A 229 -24.84 15.56 -16.77
N PRO A 230 -25.96 15.27 -16.07
CA PRO A 230 -26.68 16.27 -15.29
C PRO A 230 -25.90 16.77 -14.07
N ASP A 231 -24.98 15.98 -13.52
CA ASP A 231 -24.25 16.30 -12.30
C ASP A 231 -23.02 17.19 -12.60
N SER A 232 -22.98 18.39 -12.00
CA SER A 232 -21.89 19.34 -12.20
C SER A 232 -20.54 18.81 -11.71
N ASN A 233 -20.51 17.96 -10.67
CA ASN A 233 -19.27 17.38 -10.15
C ASN A 233 -18.68 16.36 -11.14
N VAL A 234 -19.54 15.61 -11.85
CA VAL A 234 -19.10 14.73 -12.94
C VAL A 234 -18.46 15.58 -14.03
N ARG A 235 -19.13 16.65 -14.49
CA ARG A 235 -18.59 17.55 -15.52
C ARG A 235 -17.25 18.18 -15.11
N VAL A 236 -17.10 18.63 -13.87
CA VAL A 236 -15.83 19.17 -13.34
C VAL A 236 -14.73 18.10 -13.34
N ALA A 237 -15.01 16.89 -12.85
CA ALA A 237 -14.04 15.80 -12.85
C ALA A 237 -13.61 15.40 -14.26
N VAL A 238 -14.52 15.50 -15.23
CA VAL A 238 -14.23 15.27 -16.65
C VAL A 238 -13.26 16.32 -17.18
N GLN A 239 -13.49 17.60 -16.92
CA GLN A 239 -12.59 18.68 -17.36
C GLN A 239 -11.18 18.52 -16.78
N GLU A 240 -11.07 18.19 -15.49
CA GLU A 240 -9.78 17.88 -14.87
C GLU A 240 -9.07 16.70 -15.57
N SER A 241 -9.83 15.65 -15.90
CA SER A 241 -9.29 14.42 -16.50
C SER A 241 -8.88 14.63 -17.96
N LEU A 242 -9.65 15.40 -18.73
CA LEU A 242 -9.30 15.83 -20.09
C LEU A 242 -8.01 16.65 -20.09
N GLU A 243 -7.82 17.53 -19.11
CA GLU A 243 -6.59 18.31 -18.99
C GLU A 243 -5.38 17.42 -18.65
N LYS A 244 -5.56 16.37 -17.84
CA LYS A 244 -4.51 15.37 -17.59
C LYS A 244 -4.12 14.61 -18.85
N ILE A 245 -5.10 14.18 -19.64
CA ILE A 245 -4.88 13.49 -20.91
C ILE A 245 -4.17 14.44 -21.90
N ARG A 246 -4.61 15.69 -22.01
CA ARG A 246 -4.02 16.71 -22.89
C ARG A 246 -2.54 16.96 -22.60
N ARG A 247 -2.18 17.05 -21.31
CA ARG A 247 -0.80 17.27 -20.85
C ARG A 247 0.08 16.02 -20.90
N GLY A 248 -0.44 14.85 -21.25
CA GLY A 248 0.32 13.59 -21.26
C GLY A 248 0.76 13.12 -19.88
N MET A 249 0.04 13.51 -18.80
CA MET A 249 0.41 13.20 -17.42
C MET A 249 0.26 11.72 -17.01
N GLY A 250 -0.10 10.84 -17.95
CA GLY A 250 -0.05 9.38 -17.79
C GLY A 250 1.37 8.81 -17.71
N SER A 251 2.42 9.62 -17.83
CA SER A 251 3.82 9.19 -17.66
C SER A 251 4.27 9.27 -16.18
N PRO A 252 4.97 8.24 -15.64
CA PRO A 252 5.42 8.20 -14.24
C PRO A 252 6.23 9.42 -13.76
N ILE A 253 6.95 10.09 -14.66
CA ILE A 253 7.88 11.19 -14.34
C ILE A 253 7.13 12.46 -13.89
N SER A 254 5.92 12.71 -14.40
CA SER A 254 5.15 13.93 -14.08
C SER A 254 4.33 13.86 -12.80
N PHE A 255 4.03 12.67 -12.28
CA PHE A 255 3.13 12.45 -11.15
C PHE A 255 3.72 12.93 -9.80
N VAL A 256 5.01 12.69 -9.59
CA VAL A 256 5.74 13.11 -8.37
C VAL A 256 5.78 14.64 -8.23
N GLY A 257 5.90 15.36 -9.36
CA GLY A 257 5.85 16.83 -9.38
C GLY A 257 4.48 17.42 -9.03
N TRP A 258 3.39 16.68 -9.28
CA TRP A 258 2.03 17.11 -8.94
C TRP A 258 1.71 16.88 -7.46
N ILE A 259 2.09 15.73 -6.87
CA ILE A 259 1.92 15.48 -5.43
C ILE A 259 2.63 16.57 -4.60
N LYS A 260 3.85 16.94 -5.00
CA LYS A 260 4.60 18.02 -4.35
C LYS A 260 3.85 19.35 -4.44
N ARG A 261 3.26 19.70 -5.59
CA ARG A 261 2.49 20.94 -5.77
C ARG A 261 1.14 20.96 -5.05
N LYS A 262 0.42 19.84 -4.99
CA LYS A 262 -0.86 19.78 -4.27
C LYS A 262 -0.69 19.90 -2.75
N ARG A 263 0.43 19.41 -2.19
CA ARG A 263 0.80 19.63 -0.78
C ARG A 263 1.05 21.11 -0.45
N ILE A 264 1.59 21.88 -1.39
CA ILE A 264 1.87 23.31 -1.19
C ILE A 264 0.57 24.11 -1.08
N HIS A 265 -0.45 23.75 -1.87
CA HIS A 265 -1.76 24.43 -1.80
C HIS A 265 -2.58 24.12 -0.54
N HIS A 266 -2.33 23.00 0.15
CA HIS A 266 -3.08 22.64 1.37
C HIS A 266 -2.52 23.29 2.66
N PHE A 267 -1.33 23.91 2.60
CA PHE A 267 -0.70 24.59 3.74
C PHE A 267 -0.62 26.13 3.58
N GLY A 268 -1.19 26.68 2.50
CA GLY A 268 -1.05 28.10 2.15
C GLY A 268 -2.25 29.00 2.51
N GLU A 269 -3.34 28.48 3.06
CA GLU A 269 -4.56 29.27 3.31
C GLU A 269 -4.76 29.70 4.78
N THR A 270 -3.80 29.44 5.67
CA THR A 270 -3.79 30.05 7.00
C THR A 270 -2.61 31.01 7.13
N SER A 271 -2.93 32.28 7.37
CA SER A 271 -2.01 33.43 7.54
C SER A 271 -1.63 34.14 6.24
N LEU A 272 -2.48 35.07 5.80
CA LEU A 272 -2.12 36.37 5.22
C LEU A 272 -3.40 37.23 5.13
N ALA A 273 -3.99 37.51 6.29
CA ALA A 273 -5.01 38.53 6.45
C ALA A 273 -4.76 39.25 7.76
N ASP A 274 -3.69 40.04 7.81
CA ASP A 274 -3.69 41.26 8.61
C ASP A 274 -2.49 42.17 8.28
N SER A 275 -2.76 43.48 8.29
CA SER A 275 -1.84 44.61 8.12
C SER A 275 -1.30 44.91 6.72
N ALA A 276 -2.15 45.55 5.89
CA ALA A 276 -1.67 46.56 4.94
C ALA A 276 -2.31 47.90 5.33
N GLN A 277 -1.64 48.63 6.22
CA GLN A 277 -1.94 50.04 6.49
C GLN A 277 -1.68 50.85 5.21
N LYS A 278 -2.70 51.60 4.78
CA LYS A 278 -2.58 52.61 3.72
C LYS A 278 -1.79 53.81 4.26
N PRO A 279 -0.91 54.45 3.45
CA PRO A 279 -0.46 55.80 3.75
C PRO A 279 -1.53 56.81 3.28
N VAL A 280 -1.85 57.75 4.16
CA VAL A 280 -2.55 59.01 3.85
C VAL A 280 -1.46 60.08 3.63
N PRO A 281 -1.63 61.04 2.71
CA PRO A 281 -0.59 62.00 2.31
C PRO A 281 0.04 62.80 3.43
#